data_AF-A0A418MQB0-F1
#
_entry.id   AF-A0A418MQB0-F1
#
_cell.length_a   1.000
_cell.length_b   1.000
_cell.length_c   1.000
_cell.angle_alpha   90.00
_cell.angle_beta   90.00
_cell.angle_gamma   90.00
#
_symmetry.space_group_name_H-M   'P 1'
#
loop_
_entity.id
_entity.type
_entity.pdbx_description
1 polymer ?
#
loop_
_entity_poly.entity_id
_entity_poly.type
_entity_poly.pdbx_seq_one_letter_code
_entity_poly.pdbx_strand_id
1 'polypeptide(L)' 'MLADLRTALADLSRAQVDTALVQLNRERNVHLVPESNQKVLKPQERAAAVSIGNQDKHLIAISS' A
#
# COMPACT_ATOMS: atom_id res chain seq x y z
N MET A 1 8.35 -0.12 0.55
CA MET A 1 7.15 -0.46 1.35
C MET A 1 6.08 0.60 1.09
N LEU A 2 4.82 0.39 1.47
CA LEU A 2 3.81 1.45 1.30
C LEU A 2 4.05 2.68 2.20
N ALA A 3 4.69 2.55 3.37
CA ALA A 3 5.03 3.73 4.18
C ALA A 3 6.06 4.62 3.48
N ASP A 4 7.09 4.05 2.85
CA ASP A 4 8.08 4.84 2.10
C ASP A 4 7.40 5.65 0.98
N LEU A 5 6.49 4.99 0.24
CA LEU A 5 5.73 5.65 -0.82
C LEU A 5 4.89 6.81 -0.28
N ARG A 6 4.26 6.64 0.89
CA ARG A 6 3.51 7.72 1.54
C ARG A 6 4.40 8.85 2.02
N THR A 7 5.58 8.55 2.52
CA THR A 7 6.56 9.58 2.90
C THR A 7 7.05 10.36 1.67
N ALA A 8 7.27 9.69 0.53
CA ALA A 8 7.62 10.35 -0.72
C ALA A 8 6.46 11.19 -1.31
N LEU A 9 5.22 10.83 -0.99
CA LEU A 9 4.00 11.52 -1.41
C LEU A 9 3.38 12.35 -0.27
N ALA A 10 4.21 12.93 0.60
CA ALA A 10 3.74 13.66 1.79
C ALA A 10 2.81 14.85 1.47
N ASP A 11 2.87 15.37 0.24
CA ASP A 11 2.00 16.44 -0.25
C ASP A 11 0.56 15.97 -0.57
N LEU A 12 0.33 14.66 -0.65
CA LEU A 12 -0.98 14.08 -0.94
C LEU A 12 -1.66 13.57 0.33
N SER A 13 -2.97 13.74 0.39
CA SER A 13 -3.76 13.21 1.50
C SER A 13 -3.77 11.69 1.49
N ARG A 14 -3.86 11.07 2.68
CA ARG A 14 -3.97 9.60 2.84
C ARG A 14 -5.04 9.01 1.92
N ALA A 15 -6.22 9.61 1.88
CA ALA A 15 -7.34 9.18 1.06
C ALA A 15 -7.06 9.24 -0.45
N GLN A 16 -6.29 10.24 -0.92
CA GLN A 16 -5.92 10.35 -2.35
C GLN A 16 -4.98 9.22 -2.74
N VAL A 17 -3.96 8.96 -1.93
CA VAL A 17 -3.01 7.86 -2.16
C VAL A 17 -3.72 6.50 -2.09
N ASP A 18 -4.60 6.28 -1.11
CA ASP A 18 -5.39 5.03 -1.01
C ASP A 18 -6.27 4.83 -2.24
N THR A 19 -6.97 5.89 -2.70
CA THR A 19 -7.81 5.82 -3.89
C THR A 19 -6.99 5.48 -5.13
N ALA A 20 -5.82 6.14 -5.32
CA ALA A 20 -4.93 5.86 -6.44
C ALA A 20 -4.40 4.43 -6.42
N LEU A 21 -3.99 3.92 -5.25
CA LEU A 21 -3.52 2.54 -5.08
C LEU A 21 -4.62 1.52 -5.36
N VAL A 22 -5.85 1.78 -4.91
CA VAL A 22 -7.01 0.93 -5.22
C VAL A 22 -7.30 0.93 -6.72
N GLN A 23 -7.21 2.07 -7.39
CA GLN A 23 -7.37 2.15 -8.85
C GLN A 23 -6.26 1.38 -9.58
N LEU A 24 -5.00 1.56 -9.16
CA LEU A 24 -3.87 0.82 -9.72
C LEU A 24 -4.02 -0.69 -9.53
N ASN A 25 -4.51 -1.17 -8.39
CA ASN A 25 -4.77 -2.60 -8.17
C ASN A 25 -5.80 -3.21 -9.14
N ARG A 26 -6.54 -2.38 -9.90
CA ARG A 26 -7.46 -2.87 -10.95
C ARG A 26 -6.71 -3.17 -12.25
N GLU A 27 -5.50 -2.63 -12.42
CA GLU A 27 -4.62 -2.94 -13.54
C GLU A 27 -4.05 -4.34 -13.39
N ARG A 28 -3.92 -5.08 -14.50
CA ARG A 28 -3.39 -6.46 -14.49
C ARG A 28 -1.94 -6.55 -14.04
N ASN A 29 -1.22 -5.44 -14.10
CA ASN A 29 0.21 -5.37 -13.86
C ASN A 29 0.54 -4.93 -12.43
N VAL A 30 -0.45 -4.53 -11.63
CA VAL A 30 -0.21 -4.01 -10.28
C VAL A 30 -0.94 -4.86 -9.26
N HIS A 31 -0.19 -5.39 -8.32
CA HIS A 31 -0.69 -6.22 -7.23
C HIS A 31 -0.33 -5.60 -5.90
N LEU A 32 -1.35 -5.26 -5.11
CA LEU A 32 -1.14 -4.93 -3.71
C LEU A 32 -1.21 -6.20 -2.86
N VAL A 33 -0.10 -6.51 -2.20
CA VAL A 33 0.06 -7.73 -1.41
C VAL A 33 0.33 -7.41 0.06
N PRO A 34 -0.16 -8.24 0.99
CA PRO A 34 0.21 -8.10 2.39
C PRO A 34 1.68 -8.50 2.58
N GLU A 35 2.35 -7.88 3.54
CA GLU A 35 3.66 -8.33 4.00
C GLU A 35 3.48 -9.68 4.69
N SER A 36 4.20 -10.71 4.22
CA SER A 36 4.09 -12.06 4.75
C SER A 36 4.67 -12.14 6.17
N ASN A 37 5.73 -11.37 6.43
CA ASN A 37 6.33 -11.32 7.76
C ASN A 37 5.75 -10.16 8.59
N GLN A 38 4.49 -10.29 9.01
CA GLN A 38 3.84 -9.21 9.78
C GLN A 38 4.53 -8.89 11.11
N LYS A 39 5.34 -9.80 11.67
CA LYS A 39 6.08 -9.58 12.92
C LYS A 39 7.19 -8.53 12.77
N VAL A 40 7.68 -8.29 11.55
CA VAL A 40 8.69 -7.24 11.29
C VAL A 40 8.06 -5.90 10.93
N LEU A 41 6.72 -5.83 10.81
CA LEU A 41 6.04 -4.58 10.52
C LEU A 41 6.17 -3.60 11.69
N LYS A 42 6.88 -2.50 11.42
CA LYS A 42 6.91 -1.35 12.32
C LYS A 42 5.50 -0.73 12.42
N PRO A 43 5.19 -0.01 13.51
CA PRO A 43 3.91 0.66 13.68
C PRO A 43 3.55 1.60 12.51
N GLN A 44 4.56 2.28 11.95
CA GLN A 44 4.42 3.16 10.80
C GLN A 44 3.96 2.41 9.54
N GLU A 45 4.49 1.21 9.31
CA GLU A 45 4.11 0.37 8.17
C GLU A 45 2.68 -0.12 8.27
N ARG A 46 2.25 -0.50 9.48
CA ARG A 46 0.86 -0.87 9.75
C ARG A 46 -0.09 0.32 9.55
N ALA A 47 0.28 1.51 10.03
CA ALA A 47 -0.54 2.71 9.85
C ALA A 47 -0.64 3.16 8.38
N ALA A 48 0.42 2.92 7.60
CA ALA A 48 0.49 3.24 6.19
C ALA A 48 -0.19 2.22 5.27
N ALA A 49 -0.65 1.08 5.81
CA ALA A 49 -1.30 0.03 5.04
C ALA A 49 -2.60 0.51 4.35
N VAL A 50 -2.87 -0.04 3.17
CA VAL A 50 -4.11 0.20 2.43
C VAL A 50 -5.03 -1.00 2.61
N SER A 51 -6.25 -0.76 3.09
CA SER A 51 -7.24 -1.82 3.25
C SER A 51 -8.00 -2.02 1.94
N ILE A 52 -7.86 -3.21 1.33
CA ILE A 52 -8.56 -3.59 0.10
C ILE A 52 -9.25 -4.92 0.35
N GLY A 53 -10.58 -4.96 0.21
CA GLY A 53 -11.35 -6.18 0.43
C GLY A 53 -11.19 -6.73 1.85
N ASN A 54 -11.16 -5.85 2.86
CA ASN A 54 -10.97 -6.19 4.27
C ASN A 54 -9.59 -6.83 4.60
N GLN A 55 -8.59 -6.60 3.75
CA GLN A 55 -7.20 -6.98 4.01
C GLN A 55 -6.26 -5.79 3.88
N ASP A 56 -5.39 -5.64 4.87
CA ASP A 56 -4.34 -4.62 4.88
C ASP A 56 -3.18 -5.06 3.98
N LYS A 57 -2.98 -4.28 2.92
CA LYS A 57 -1.87 -4.42 1.98
C LYS A 57 -0.75 -3.49 2.41
N HIS A 58 0.47 -4.00 2.34
CA HIS A 58 1.67 -3.30 2.84
C HIS A 58 2.71 -3.10 1.72
N LEU A 59 2.60 -3.90 0.67
CA LEU A 59 3.50 -3.90 -0.47
C LEU A 59 2.73 -3.66 -1.77
N ILE A 60 3.40 -3.03 -2.71
CA ILE A 60 2.99 -2.92 -4.10
C ILE A 60 3.99 -3.69 -4.95
N ALA A 61 3.49 -4.60 -5.78
CA ALA A 61 4.27 -5.33 -6.76
C ALA A 61 3.77 -4.92 -8.15
N ILE A 62 4.69 -4.55 -9.02
CA ILE A 62 4.39 -4.20 -10.41
C ILE A 62 5.11 -5.21 -11.29
N SER A 63 4.35 -5.95 -12.08
CA SER A 63 4.84 -6.94 -13.04
C SER A 63 4.77 -6.35 -14.44
N SER A 64 5.81 -6.56 -15.25
CA SER A 64 5.87 -6.14 -16.65
C SER A 64 5.83 -7.34 -17.58
#